data_AF-A0A956YX53-F1
#
_entry.id   AF-A0A956YX53-F1
#
_cell.length_a   1.000
_cell.length_b   1.000
_cell.length_c   1.000
_cell.angle_alpha   90.00
_cell.angle_beta   90.00
_cell.angle_gamma   90.00
#
_symmetry.space_group_name_H-M   'P 1'
#
loop_
_entity.id
_entity.type
_entity.pdbx_description
1 polymer ?
#
loop_
_entity_poly.entity_id
_entity_poly.type
_entity_poly.pdbx_seq_one_letter_code
_entity_poly.pdbx_strand_id
1 'polypeptide(L)'
;MKVVILAGGFGTRLAEETEIRPKPMVEIGGRPILWHIMKTYAAQGFEDFVLCLGYRAEVIKQFFLDYEALTSDFTITLGRDRSLEYHGDHDEAGWRVTLADTGLAA
;
A
#
# COMPACT_ATOMS: atom_id res chain seq x y z
N MET A 1 -17.33 -5.49 -6.35
CA MET A 1 -17.34 -4.25 -7.19
C MET A 1 -15.98 -3.58 -7.01
N LYS A 2 -15.43 -2.94 -8.05
CA LYS A 2 -14.09 -2.33 -7.97
C LYS A 2 -14.14 -0.91 -7.43
N VAL A 3 -13.15 -0.53 -6.61
CA VAL A 3 -12.92 0.84 -6.15
C VAL A 3 -11.66 1.36 -6.82
N VAL A 4 -11.78 2.51 -7.50
CA VAL A 4 -10.65 3.16 -8.15
C VAL A 4 -10.19 4.34 -7.29
N ILE A 5 -8.93 4.35 -6.89
CA ILE A 5 -8.33 5.42 -6.08
C ILE A 5 -7.21 6.08 -6.90
N LEU A 6 -7.34 7.39 -7.10
CA LEU A 6 -6.29 8.21 -7.71
C LEU A 6 -5.24 8.53 -6.65
N ALA A 7 -4.17 7.73 -6.62
CA ALA A 7 -3.05 7.86 -5.69
C ALA A 7 -1.80 8.48 -6.34
N GLY A 8 -1.98 9.13 -7.50
CA GLY A 8 -0.97 9.92 -8.18
C GLY A 8 -0.97 11.40 -7.79
N GLY A 9 -0.02 12.15 -8.33
CA GLY A 9 0.10 13.60 -8.16
C GLY A 9 1.32 14.03 -7.34
N PHE A 10 1.86 15.20 -7.67
CA PHE A 10 3.12 15.71 -7.11
C PHE A 10 3.01 16.20 -5.64
N GLY A 11 1.82 16.37 -5.08
CA GLY A 11 1.65 16.73 -3.66
C GLY A 11 2.12 18.14 -3.28
N THR A 12 2.25 19.07 -4.24
CA THR A 12 2.92 20.38 -4.10
C THR A 12 2.35 21.36 -3.05
N ARG A 13 1.18 21.08 -2.46
CA ARG A 13 0.57 21.92 -1.42
C ARG A 13 0.97 21.54 0.01
N LEU A 14 1.72 20.45 0.20
CA LEU A 14 2.22 19.93 1.49
C LEU A 14 3.74 19.68 1.40
N ALA A 15 4.46 20.63 0.80
CA ALA A 15 5.85 20.49 0.38
C ALA A 15 6.81 20.03 1.50
N GLU A 16 6.58 20.44 2.76
CA GLU A 16 7.47 20.15 3.89
C GLU A 16 7.55 18.66 4.28
N GLU A 17 6.52 17.85 3.98
CA GLU A 17 6.50 16.38 4.25
C GLU A 17 6.59 15.54 2.96
N THR A 18 6.20 16.10 1.81
CA THR A 18 6.13 15.36 0.54
C THR A 18 7.47 15.23 -0.20
N GLU A 19 8.55 15.87 0.27
CA GLU A 19 9.89 15.65 -0.29
C GLU A 19 10.43 14.24 0.00
N ILE A 20 9.96 13.61 1.09
CA ILE A 20 10.49 12.31 1.54
C ILE A 20 9.59 11.15 1.07
N ARG A 21 8.26 11.31 1.08
CA ARG A 21 7.30 10.25 0.68
C ARG A 21 6.06 10.82 -0.03
N PRO A 22 5.44 10.11 -0.98
CA PRO A 22 4.21 10.57 -1.62
C PRO A 22 3.10 10.69 -0.58
N LYS A 23 2.23 11.70 -0.72
CA LYS A 23 1.16 12.00 0.27
C LYS A 23 0.28 10.80 0.66
N PRO A 24 -0.14 9.90 -0.25
CA PRO A 24 -0.89 8.69 0.13
C PRO A 24 -0.16 7.80 1.16
N MET A 25 1.17 7.92 1.25
CA MET A 25 2.05 7.15 2.13
C MET A 25 2.44 7.87 3.42
N VAL A 26 1.92 9.08 3.66
CA VAL A 26 2.04 9.73 4.98
C VAL A 26 1.29 8.88 6.01
N GLU A 27 1.91 8.66 7.16
CA GLU A 27 1.37 7.78 8.19
C GLU A 27 0.45 8.52 9.16
N ILE A 28 -0.63 7.85 9.54
CA ILE A 28 -1.51 8.24 10.65
C ILE A 28 -1.65 6.99 11.53
N GLY A 29 -1.22 7.08 12.80
CA GLY A 29 -1.26 5.93 13.71
C GLY A 29 -0.45 4.72 13.24
N GLY A 30 0.69 4.95 12.58
CA GLY A 30 1.60 3.89 12.10
C GLY A 30 1.18 3.18 10.80
N ARG A 31 0.13 3.65 10.13
CA ARG A 31 -0.30 3.14 8.81
C ARG A 31 -0.51 4.28 7.80
N PRO A 32 -0.23 4.06 6.50
CA PRO A 32 -0.46 5.04 5.45
C PRO A 32 -1.90 5.57 5.38
N ILE A 33 -2.10 6.85 5.03
CA ILE A 33 -3.42 7.43 4.72
C ILE A 33 -4.16 6.57 3.67
N LEU A 34 -3.45 6.10 2.64
CA LEU A 34 -4.01 5.23 1.61
C LEU A 34 -4.65 3.97 2.20
N TRP A 35 -3.98 3.35 3.17
CA TRP A 35 -4.49 2.16 3.85
C TRP A 35 -5.78 2.46 4.62
N HIS A 36 -5.85 3.59 5.34
CA HIS A 36 -7.06 4.01 6.05
C HIS A 36 -8.24 4.26 5.11
N ILE A 37 -7.99 4.87 3.95
CA ILE A 37 -9.01 5.07 2.91
C ILE A 37 -9.53 3.71 2.43
N MET A 38 -8.63 2.78 2.13
CA MET A 38 -9.01 1.42 1.69
C MET A 38 -9.79 0.67 2.78
N LYS A 39 -9.40 0.77 4.06
CA LYS A 39 -10.18 0.21 5.19
C LYS A 39 -11.60 0.74 5.26
N THR A 40 -11.81 2.02 4.97
CA THR A 40 -13.15 2.62 4.98
C THR A 40 -14.06 1.99 3.92
N TYR A 41 -13.52 1.70 2.73
CA TYR A 41 -14.25 1.00 1.68
C TYR A 41 -14.43 -0.50 1.98
N ALA A 42 -13.39 -1.16 2.53
CA ALA A 42 -13.46 -2.57 2.91
C ALA A 42 -14.51 -2.81 3.99
N ALA A 43 -14.68 -1.90 4.95
CA ALA A 43 -15.75 -1.96 5.96
C ALA A 43 -17.17 -1.94 5.35
N GLN A 44 -17.31 -1.53 4.09
CA GLN A 44 -18.57 -1.56 3.32
C GLN A 44 -18.64 -2.75 2.34
N GLY A 45 -17.70 -3.69 2.40
CA GLY A 45 -17.63 -4.88 1.54
C GLY A 45 -16.94 -4.66 0.20
N PHE A 46 -16.18 -3.57 0.03
CA PHE A 46 -15.41 -3.32 -1.19
C PHE A 46 -13.92 -3.62 -0.98
N GLU A 47 -13.47 -4.76 -1.52
CA GLU A 47 -12.11 -5.28 -1.31
C GLU A 47 -11.27 -5.40 -2.60
N ASP A 48 -11.84 -5.07 -3.77
CA ASP A 48 -11.13 -5.06 -5.07
C ASP A 48 -10.76 -3.62 -5.46
N PHE A 49 -9.50 -3.26 -5.23
CA PHE A 49 -8.96 -1.91 -5.39
C PHE A 49 -8.11 -1.78 -6.67
N VAL A 50 -8.26 -0.64 -7.34
CA VAL A 50 -7.37 -0.21 -8.42
C VAL A 50 -6.76 1.13 -8.02
N LEU A 51 -5.45 1.13 -7.77
CA LEU A 51 -4.69 2.30 -7.41
C LEU A 51 -4.03 2.86 -8.66
N CYS A 52 -4.45 4.05 -9.08
CA CYS A 52 -3.84 4.77 -10.19
C CYS A 52 -2.64 5.57 -9.67
N LEU A 53 -1.44 5.11 -9.99
CA LEU A 53 -0.18 5.60 -9.46
C LEU A 53 0.48 6.60 -10.42
N GLY A 54 1.27 7.51 -9.87
CA GLY A 54 2.07 8.49 -10.61
C GLY A 54 3.40 8.76 -9.92
N TYR A 55 3.65 10.01 -9.52
CA TYR A 55 4.86 10.39 -8.78
C TYR A 55 5.13 9.48 -7.57
N ARG A 56 6.35 8.93 -7.51
CA ARG A 56 6.82 8.00 -6.49
C ARG A 56 5.99 6.73 -6.31
N ALA A 57 5.44 6.19 -7.41
CA ALA A 57 4.68 4.94 -7.43
C ALA A 57 5.42 3.76 -6.78
N GLU A 58 6.75 3.72 -6.86
CA GLU A 58 7.61 2.70 -6.27
C GLU A 58 7.43 2.56 -4.77
N VAL A 59 7.18 3.65 -4.05
CA VAL A 59 6.97 3.62 -2.58
C VAL A 59 5.67 2.88 -2.25
N ILE A 60 4.61 3.15 -3.02
CA ILE A 60 3.31 2.48 -2.86
C ILE A 60 3.44 1.00 -3.26
N LYS A 61 4.14 0.71 -4.37
CA LYS A 61 4.38 -0.67 -4.81
C LYS A 61 5.14 -1.48 -3.75
N GLN A 62 6.21 -0.91 -3.19
CA GLN A 62 7.01 -1.58 -2.16
C GLN A 62 6.19 -1.87 -0.90
N PHE A 63 5.35 -0.93 -0.46
CA PHE A 63 4.47 -1.14 0.69
C PHE A 63 3.56 -2.37 0.52
N PHE A 64 2.97 -2.57 -0.66
CA PHE A 64 2.12 -3.74 -0.90
C PHE A 64 2.91 -5.03 -1.14
N LEU A 65 4.11 -4.96 -1.71
CA LEU A 65 4.99 -6.13 -1.86
C LEU A 65 5.50 -6.64 -0.52
N ASP A 66 5.80 -5.72 0.41
CA ASP A 66 6.31 -6.04 1.74
C ASP A 66 5.19 -6.13 2.78
N TYR A 67 3.92 -5.98 2.40
CA TYR A 67 2.81 -5.78 3.32
C TYR A 67 2.80 -6.83 4.44
N GLU A 68 2.78 -8.11 4.06
CA GLU A 68 2.78 -9.23 5.00
C GLU A 68 3.97 -9.18 5.98
N ALA A 69 5.16 -8.81 5.51
CA ALA A 69 6.34 -8.71 6.35
C ALA A 69 6.33 -7.48 7.28
N LEU A 70 5.57 -6.44 6.92
CA LEU A 70 5.43 -5.20 7.71
C LEU A 70 4.22 -5.23 8.65
N THR A 71 3.27 -6.12 8.40
CA THR A 71 2.01 -6.18 9.17
C THR A 71 1.85 -7.43 10.00
N SER A 72 2.59 -8.49 9.70
CA SER A 72 2.47 -9.79 10.34
C SER A 72 3.81 -10.20 10.95
N ASP A 73 3.75 -10.91 12.09
CA ASP A 73 4.94 -11.58 12.63
C ASP A 73 5.34 -12.70 11.67
N PHE A 74 6.64 -12.93 11.46
CA PHE A 74 7.10 -14.01 10.59
C PHE A 74 8.38 -14.66 11.09
N THR A 75 8.58 -15.92 10.70
CA THR A 75 9.82 -16.66 10.88
C THR A 75 10.48 -16.90 9.53
N ILE A 76 11.76 -16.57 9.42
CA ILE A 76 12.56 -16.79 8.22
C ILE A 76 13.75 -17.70 8.53
N THR A 77 13.87 -18.79 7.80
CA THR A 77 15.07 -19.64 7.82
C THR A 77 15.99 -19.22 6.67
N LEU A 78 17.25 -18.94 6.98
CA LEU A 78 18.26 -18.51 6.00
C LEU A 78 19.21 -19.67 5.66
N GLY A 79 19.86 -19.59 4.49
CA GLY A 79 20.80 -20.60 4.03
C GLY A 79 20.19 -21.51 2.96
N ARG A 80 20.67 -22.75 2.88
CA ARG A 80 20.32 -23.70 1.80
C ARG A 80 18.83 -24.05 1.79
N ASP A 81 18.23 -24.19 2.96
CA ASP A 81 16.82 -24.57 3.14
C ASP A 81 15.99 -23.32 3.50
N ARG A 82 16.00 -22.31 2.62
CA ARG A 82 15.30 -21.04 2.86
C ARG A 82 13.80 -21.25 2.93
N SER A 83 13.18 -20.81 4.03
CA SER A 83 11.72 -20.82 4.22
C SER A 83 11.25 -19.51 4.85
N LEU A 84 9.98 -19.17 4.61
CA LEU A 84 9.30 -18.02 5.18
C LEU A 84 7.90 -18.44 5.62
N GLU A 85 7.57 -18.18 6.87
CA GLU A 85 6.29 -18.53 7.49
C GLU A 85 5.74 -17.29 8.21
N TYR A 86 4.54 -16.87 7.84
CA TYR A 86 3.82 -15.76 8.48
C TYR A 86 2.90 -16.29 9.57
N HIS A 87 2.81 -15.55 10.67
CA HIS A 87 2.06 -15.93 11.86
C HIS A 87 0.88 -15.00 12.06
N GLY A 88 -0.31 -15.58 12.20
CA GLY A 88 -1.56 -14.86 12.39
C GLY A 88 -2.27 -14.51 11.08
N ASP A 89 -3.35 -13.76 11.22
CA ASP A 89 -4.14 -13.23 10.10
C ASP A 89 -4.35 -11.74 10.34
N HIS A 90 -4.62 -10.99 9.28
CA HIS A 90 -4.95 -9.58 9.36
C HIS A 90 -6.24 -9.30 8.57
N ASP A 91 -7.00 -8.30 9.00
CA ASP A 91 -8.32 -7.96 8.43
C ASP A 91 -8.31 -7.66 6.92
N GLU A 92 -7.14 -7.46 6.33
CA GLU A 92 -6.95 -7.12 4.91
C GLU A 92 -6.63 -8.34 4.03
N ALA A 93 -6.63 -9.56 4.56
CA ALA A 93 -6.31 -10.78 3.80
C ALA A 93 -7.21 -11.01 2.56
N GLY A 94 -8.41 -10.42 2.53
CA GLY A 94 -9.33 -10.45 1.38
C GLY A 94 -9.04 -9.43 0.28
N TRP A 95 -8.10 -8.49 0.49
CA TRP A 95 -7.89 -7.38 -0.42
C TRP A 95 -7.21 -7.82 -1.72
N ARG A 96 -7.81 -7.42 -2.84
CA ARG A 96 -7.20 -7.52 -4.16
C ARG A 96 -6.80 -6.14 -4.62
N VAL A 97 -5.50 -5.89 -4.76
CA VAL A 97 -4.98 -4.55 -5.08
C VAL A 97 -4.26 -4.56 -6.44
N THR A 98 -4.79 -3.78 -7.39
CA THR A 98 -4.15 -3.53 -8.69
C THR A 98 -3.37 -2.22 -8.62
N LEU A 99 -2.07 -2.27 -8.87
CA LEU A 99 -1.18 -1.10 -8.88
C LEU A 99 -0.94 -0.64 -10.33
N ALA A 100 -1.82 0.23 -10.82
CA ALA A 100 -1.80 0.69 -12.21
C ALA A 100 -0.87 1.90 -12.36
N ASP A 101 0.14 1.79 -13.22
CA ASP A 101 0.93 2.94 -13.65
C ASP A 101 0.09 3.79 -14.62
N THR A 102 -0.16 5.05 -14.24
CA THR A 102 -0.91 6.00 -15.08
C THR A 102 -0.03 7.09 -15.68
N GLY A 103 1.29 6.96 -15.54
CA GLY A 103 2.27 7.86 -16.13
C GLY A 103 2.47 9.17 -15.37
N LEU A 104 3.66 9.74 -15.58
CA LEU A 104 4.06 11.10 -15.19
C LEU A 104 4.25 12.01 -16.43
N ALA A 105 4.29 11.41 -17.62
CA ALA A 105 4.66 12.03 -18.89
C ALA A 105 3.54 11.91 -19.93
N ALA A 106 2.29 12.03 -19.50
CA ALA A 106 1.15 12.19 -20.41
C ALA A 106 0.99 13.67 -20.82
#